data_AF-A0A1V6UNM8-F1
#
_entry.id   AF-A0A1V6UNM8-F1
#
_cell.length_a   1.000
_cell.length_b   1.000
_cell.length_c   1.000
_cell.angle_alpha   90.00
_cell.angle_beta   90.00
_cell.angle_gamma   90.00
#
_symmetry.space_group_name_H-M   'P 1'
#
loop_
_entity.id
_entity.type
_entity.pdbx_description
1 polymer ?
#
loop_
_entity_poly.entity_id
_entity_poly.type
_entity_poly.pdbx_seq_one_letter_code
_entity_poly.pdbx_strand_id
1 'polypeptide(L)'
;MVKDIVSFPKAFNSSYMAQYLMLLLARLDSKIPITEDILLVAANSPSYSGSVSRVLLDEKRSLNLQLFWDSLWQTRCIFSEEVSDSLLEYTSVEISKGMLEGIPSSDNSIKDRNSLDDQGVIELGRSSCEVLDHKLHNEHDFLARLVWFLVERNFPIPQDVMGIIMEKGHFKTILAVLDHNLHIQITNEVLNAARKKPDFYDLTWLLHILP
;
A
#
# COMPACT_ATOMS: atom_id res chain seq x y z
N MET A 1 -7.98 9.59 21.94
CA MET A 1 -7.60 8.51 22.87
C MET A 1 -6.97 7.32 22.16
N VAL A 2 -7.68 6.55 21.32
CA VAL A 2 -7.08 5.37 20.66
C VAL A 2 -6.05 5.73 19.62
N LYS A 3 -6.30 6.77 18.81
CA LYS A 3 -5.29 7.36 17.94
C LYS A 3 -4.02 7.73 18.72
N ASP A 4 -4.18 8.34 19.89
CA ASP A 4 -3.06 8.71 20.77
C ASP A 4 -2.34 7.47 21.34
N ILE A 5 -3.08 6.39 21.61
CA ILE A 5 -2.56 5.08 22.08
C ILE A 5 -1.73 4.40 20.98
N VAL A 6 -2.24 4.33 19.75
CA VAL A 6 -1.50 3.72 18.63
C VAL A 6 -0.33 4.59 18.17
N SER A 7 -0.36 5.90 18.44
CA SER A 7 0.75 6.82 18.19
C SER A 7 1.76 6.95 19.35
N PHE A 8 1.72 6.07 20.37
CA PHE A 8 2.62 6.19 21.53
C PHE A 8 4.11 6.12 21.13
N PRO A 9 4.99 6.83 21.86
CA PRO A 9 6.42 6.84 21.60
C PRO A 9 7.04 5.44 21.60
N LYS A 10 8.11 5.25 20.81
CA LYS A 10 8.92 4.04 20.53
C LYS A 10 9.39 3.20 21.74
N ALA A 11 9.02 3.56 22.97
CA ALA A 11 9.49 2.95 24.20
C ALA A 11 8.83 1.59 24.54
N PHE A 12 7.78 1.18 23.81
CA PHE A 12 7.14 -0.12 23.99
C PHE A 12 7.43 -1.06 22.80
N ASN A 13 7.75 -2.31 23.09
CA ASN A 13 7.84 -3.38 22.09
C ASN A 13 6.44 -3.72 21.55
N SER A 14 6.32 -4.12 20.27
CA SER A 14 5.08 -4.47 19.56
C SER A 14 4.18 -5.43 20.35
N SER A 15 4.78 -6.48 20.91
CA SER A 15 4.10 -7.48 21.73
C SER A 15 3.39 -6.88 22.96
N TYR A 16 4.02 -5.92 23.65
CA TYR A 16 3.42 -5.31 24.84
C TYR A 16 2.30 -4.33 24.48
N MET A 17 2.42 -3.62 23.34
CA MET A 17 1.34 -2.75 22.89
C MET A 17 0.12 -3.51 22.42
N ALA A 18 0.29 -4.64 21.72
CA ALA A 18 -0.82 -5.51 21.38
C ALA A 18 -1.56 -5.99 22.65
N GLN A 19 -0.83 -6.44 23.67
CA GLN A 19 -1.41 -6.84 24.96
C GLN A 19 -2.11 -5.69 25.69
N TYR A 20 -1.51 -4.48 25.68
CA TYR A 20 -2.10 -3.30 26.31
C TYR A 20 -3.39 -2.88 25.60
N LEU A 21 -3.40 -2.90 24.26
CA LEU A 21 -4.58 -2.64 23.45
C LEU A 21 -5.68 -3.65 23.73
N MET A 22 -5.37 -4.95 23.75
CA MET A 22 -6.32 -6.01 24.12
C MET A 22 -6.93 -5.76 25.51
N LEU A 23 -6.12 -5.35 26.49
CA LEU A 23 -6.60 -5.06 27.84
C LEU A 23 -7.49 -3.82 27.90
N LEU A 24 -7.19 -2.80 27.11
CA LEU A 24 -8.05 -1.62 26.96
C LEU A 24 -9.36 -1.95 26.27
N LEU A 25 -9.32 -2.71 25.18
CA LEU A 25 -10.51 -3.17 24.46
C LEU A 25 -11.37 -4.06 25.35
N ALA A 26 -10.79 -4.97 26.14
CA ALA A 26 -11.54 -5.79 27.09
C ALA A 26 -12.22 -4.97 28.21
N ARG A 27 -11.64 -3.82 28.60
CA ARG A 27 -12.18 -2.96 29.68
C ARG A 27 -13.18 -1.91 29.21
N LEU A 28 -12.97 -1.39 28.00
CA LEU A 28 -13.73 -0.27 27.45
C LEU A 28 -14.72 -0.72 26.38
N ASP A 29 -14.54 -1.93 25.84
CA ASP A 29 -15.37 -2.59 24.84
C ASP A 29 -15.79 -1.61 23.73
N SER A 30 -17.07 -1.55 23.39
CA SER A 30 -17.61 -0.76 22.29
C SER A 30 -17.52 0.76 22.48
N LYS A 31 -16.99 1.24 23.62
CA LYS A 31 -16.81 2.69 23.86
C LYS A 31 -15.61 3.25 23.11
N ILE A 32 -14.73 2.39 22.63
CA ILE A 32 -13.64 2.76 21.75
C ILE A 32 -14.11 2.61 20.30
N PRO A 33 -14.24 3.71 19.54
CA PRO A 33 -14.43 3.59 18.10
C PRO A 33 -13.12 3.07 17.48
N ILE A 34 -13.22 1.93 16.79
CA ILE A 34 -12.18 1.45 15.88
C ILE A 34 -12.64 1.83 14.48
N THR A 35 -11.81 2.59 13.77
CA THR A 35 -12.07 3.07 12.41
C THR A 35 -10.90 2.70 11.50
N GLU A 36 -11.11 2.82 10.19
CA GLU A 36 -10.10 2.58 9.16
C GLU A 36 -8.87 3.50 9.36
N ASP A 37 -9.09 4.74 9.79
CA ASP A 37 -8.01 5.68 10.12
C ASP A 37 -7.12 5.16 11.26
N ILE A 38 -7.73 4.52 12.27
CA ILE A 38 -6.98 3.94 13.40
C ILE A 38 -6.17 2.74 12.92
N LEU A 39 -6.75 1.89 12.06
CA LEU A 39 -6.03 0.80 11.42
C LEU A 39 -4.86 1.31 10.58
N LEU A 40 -5.03 2.41 9.85
CA LEU A 40 -3.99 3.01 9.01
C LEU A 40 -2.84 3.59 9.86
N VAL A 41 -3.16 4.25 10.97
CA VAL A 41 -2.15 4.72 11.94
C VAL A 41 -1.39 3.54 12.53
N ALA A 42 -2.08 2.45 12.89
CA ALA A 42 -1.43 1.25 13.42
C ALA A 42 -0.51 0.58 12.38
N ALA A 43 -0.97 0.47 11.14
CA ALA A 43 -0.19 -0.08 10.03
C ALA A 43 1.08 0.73 9.76
N ASN A 44 1.00 2.06 9.88
CA ASN A 44 2.12 2.96 9.64
C ASN A 44 3.07 3.13 10.85
N SER A 45 2.86 2.37 11.94
CA SER A 45 3.66 2.51 13.15
C SER A 45 4.80 1.49 13.20
N PRO A 46 6.08 1.93 13.12
CA PRO A 46 7.24 1.02 13.03
C PRO A 46 7.45 0.13 14.25
N SER A 47 6.96 0.57 15.40
CA SER A 47 7.14 -0.16 16.65
C SER A 47 6.11 -1.28 16.83
N TYR A 48 5.08 -1.37 15.99
CA TYR A 48 3.85 -2.11 16.29
C TYR A 48 3.25 -2.90 15.11
N SER A 49 3.85 -2.82 13.92
CA SER A 49 3.27 -3.30 12.67
C SER A 49 2.98 -4.81 12.66
N GLY A 50 1.92 -5.18 11.96
CA GLY A 50 1.35 -6.53 11.95
C GLY A 50 0.53 -6.85 13.20
N SER A 51 1.15 -6.85 14.38
CA SER A 51 0.53 -7.32 15.63
C SER A 51 -0.64 -6.46 16.13
N VAL A 52 -0.50 -5.13 16.15
CA VAL A 52 -1.58 -4.22 16.58
C VAL A 52 -2.70 -4.17 15.54
N SER A 53 -2.36 -4.14 14.25
CA SER A 53 -3.34 -4.22 13.17
C SER A 53 -4.17 -5.51 13.26
N ARG A 54 -3.53 -6.64 13.55
CA ARG A 54 -4.21 -7.93 13.73
C ARG A 54 -5.19 -7.91 14.91
N VAL A 55 -4.78 -7.38 16.08
CA VAL A 55 -5.68 -7.22 17.24
C VAL A 55 -6.88 -6.35 16.88
N LEU A 56 -6.67 -5.26 16.16
CA LEU A 56 -7.77 -4.37 15.76
C LEU A 56 -8.71 -5.03 14.73
N LEU A 57 -8.19 -5.87 13.83
CA LEU A 57 -8.99 -6.67 12.89
C LEU A 57 -9.78 -7.78 13.61
N ASP A 58 -9.22 -8.39 14.65
CA ASP A 58 -9.87 -9.43 15.47
C ASP A 58 -11.12 -8.94 16.21
N GLU A 59 -11.23 -7.64 16.46
CA GLU A 59 -12.40 -7.03 17.09
C GLU A 59 -13.67 -7.07 16.20
N LYS A 60 -13.55 -7.52 14.92
CA LYS A 60 -14.66 -7.76 13.98
C LYS A 60 -15.71 -6.66 13.94
N ARG A 61 -15.26 -5.40 14.09
CA ARG A 61 -16.13 -4.22 13.97
C ARG A 61 -16.58 -4.08 12.51
N SER A 62 -17.66 -3.34 12.29
CA SER A 62 -18.18 -3.04 10.95
C SER A 62 -17.26 -2.03 10.24
N LEU A 63 -16.10 -2.52 9.80
CA LEU A 63 -15.07 -1.75 9.09
C LEU A 63 -15.23 -1.95 7.58
N ASN A 64 -15.00 -0.89 6.83
CA ASN A 64 -14.84 -0.94 5.39
C ASN A 64 -13.40 -1.37 5.06
N LEU A 65 -13.17 -2.68 5.05
CA LEU A 65 -11.86 -3.27 4.81
C LEU A 65 -11.34 -3.03 3.39
N GLN A 66 -12.22 -2.82 2.40
CA GLN A 66 -11.82 -2.41 1.05
C GLN A 66 -11.28 -0.98 1.02
N LEU A 67 -11.92 -0.05 1.72
CA LEU A 67 -11.42 1.33 1.85
C LEU A 67 -10.09 1.37 2.60
N PHE A 68 -9.96 0.57 3.65
CA PHE A 68 -8.70 0.43 4.37
C PHE A 68 -7.59 -0.14 3.48
N TRP A 69 -7.88 -1.20 2.71
CA TRP A 69 -6.97 -1.79 1.72
C TRP A 69 -6.48 -0.75 0.71
N ASP A 70 -7.40 -0.03 0.08
CA ASP A 70 -7.07 1.02 -0.89
C ASP A 70 -6.18 2.09 -0.23
N SER A 71 -6.53 2.53 0.98
CA SER A 71 -5.79 3.56 1.72
C SER A 71 -4.41 3.09 2.18
N LEU A 72 -4.27 1.81 2.53
CA LEU A 72 -3.02 1.17 2.96
C LEU A 72 -1.97 1.24 1.86
N TRP A 73 -2.38 0.96 0.61
CA TRP A 73 -1.50 0.99 -0.56
C TRP A 73 -1.42 2.37 -1.22
N GLN A 74 -2.24 3.35 -0.84
CA GLN A 74 -2.02 4.75 -1.26
C GLN A 74 -1.09 5.49 -0.31
N THR A 75 -1.10 5.10 0.96
CA THR A 75 -0.18 5.61 1.98
C THR A 75 1.18 4.95 1.77
N ARG A 76 2.27 5.73 1.81
CA ARG A 76 3.65 5.18 1.80
C ARG A 76 3.96 4.48 3.12
N CYS A 77 3.25 3.39 3.38
CA CYS A 77 3.38 2.57 4.56
C CYS A 77 4.52 1.56 4.35
N ILE A 78 5.40 1.46 5.33
CA ILE A 78 6.54 0.52 5.25
C ILE A 78 6.05 -0.93 5.35
N PHE A 79 4.99 -1.16 6.14
CA PHE A 79 4.47 -2.48 6.49
C PHE A 79 3.17 -2.84 5.76
N SER A 80 2.94 -2.24 4.60
CA SER A 80 1.75 -2.51 3.78
C SER A 80 1.60 -4.00 3.49
N GLU A 81 2.70 -4.72 3.24
CA GLU A 81 2.70 -6.16 2.93
C GLU A 81 2.26 -7.03 4.12
N GLU A 82 2.85 -6.83 5.30
CA GLU A 82 2.50 -7.60 6.52
C GLU A 82 1.04 -7.38 6.95
N VAL A 83 0.59 -6.13 6.87
CA VAL A 83 -0.78 -5.76 7.20
C VAL A 83 -1.75 -6.27 6.13
N SER A 84 -1.33 -6.29 4.86
CA SER A 84 -2.08 -6.88 3.76
C SER A 84 -2.26 -8.38 3.94
N ASP A 85 -1.20 -9.10 4.31
CA ASP A 85 -1.29 -10.53 4.64
C ASP A 85 -2.30 -10.79 5.75
N SER A 86 -2.22 -10.00 6.82
CA SER A 86 -3.19 -10.08 7.91
C SER A 86 -4.59 -9.81 7.38
N LEU A 87 -4.81 -8.76 6.59
CA LEU A 87 -6.14 -8.41 6.06
C LEU A 87 -6.74 -9.52 5.19
N LEU A 88 -5.93 -10.17 4.36
CA LEU A 88 -6.35 -11.26 3.48
C LEU A 88 -6.78 -12.52 4.25
N GLU A 89 -6.38 -12.67 5.53
CA GLU A 89 -6.92 -13.72 6.41
C GLU A 89 -8.36 -13.43 6.87
N TYR A 90 -8.78 -12.16 6.92
CA TYR A 90 -10.11 -11.76 7.42
C TYR A 90 -11.12 -11.53 6.30
N THR A 91 -10.67 -11.12 5.12
CA THR A 91 -11.57 -10.74 4.02
C THR A 91 -10.94 -10.96 2.66
N SER A 92 -11.81 -11.14 1.67
CA SER A 92 -11.43 -10.89 0.27
C SER A 92 -11.53 -9.39 0.00
N VAL A 93 -10.54 -8.87 -0.69
CA VAL A 93 -10.51 -7.50 -1.23
C VAL A 93 -10.29 -7.59 -2.73
N GLU A 94 -10.44 -6.48 -3.44
CA GLU A 94 -10.16 -6.38 -4.86
C GLU A 94 -9.15 -5.26 -5.13
N ILE A 95 -8.44 -5.34 -6.25
CA ILE A 95 -7.62 -4.23 -6.73
C ILE A 95 -8.57 -3.20 -7.33
N SER A 96 -8.84 -2.12 -6.60
CA SER A 96 -9.65 -1.03 -7.13
C SER A 96 -8.81 -0.13 -8.04
N LYS A 97 -9.46 0.44 -9.06
CA LYS A 97 -8.84 1.50 -9.87
C LYS A 97 -8.39 2.68 -9.01
N GLY A 98 -9.22 3.04 -8.02
CA GLY A 98 -8.94 4.12 -7.07
C GLY A 98 -7.64 3.89 -6.29
N MET A 99 -7.38 2.66 -5.82
CA MET A 99 -6.13 2.28 -5.16
C MET A 99 -4.91 2.64 -6.03
N LEU A 100 -4.89 2.21 -7.30
CA LEU A 100 -3.78 2.44 -8.21
C LEU A 100 -3.67 3.91 -8.68
N GLU A 101 -4.79 4.61 -8.82
CA GLU A 101 -4.81 6.05 -9.12
C GLU A 101 -4.17 6.87 -7.99
N GLY A 102 -4.41 6.50 -6.74
CA GLY A 102 -3.84 7.17 -5.57
C GLY A 102 -2.38 6.84 -5.27
N ILE A 103 -1.81 5.78 -5.88
CA ILE A 103 -0.40 5.46 -5.68
C ILE A 103 0.49 6.57 -6.28
N PRO A 104 1.39 7.16 -5.48
CA PRO A 104 2.28 8.22 -5.95
C PRO A 104 3.24 7.67 -7.02
N SER A 105 3.33 8.37 -8.15
CA SER A 105 4.29 8.03 -9.21
C SER A 105 5.73 8.23 -8.74
N SER A 106 6.65 7.37 -9.18
CA SER A 106 8.08 7.48 -8.90
C SER A 106 8.68 8.83 -9.35
N ASP A 107 8.13 9.42 -10.42
CA ASP A 107 8.62 10.68 -11.03
C ASP A 107 8.40 11.92 -10.16
N ASN A 108 7.48 11.88 -9.20
CA ASN A 108 7.21 13.01 -8.30
C ASN A 108 8.22 13.10 -7.13
N SER A 109 9.13 12.12 -6.99
CA SER A 109 10.09 12.05 -5.87
C SER A 109 11.14 13.17 -5.83
N ILE A 110 11.32 13.92 -6.93
CA ILE A 110 12.35 14.97 -7.05
C ILE A 110 11.75 16.38 -6.84
N LYS A 111 10.48 16.62 -7.15
CA LYS A 111 9.89 17.97 -7.10
C LYS A 111 9.30 18.36 -5.75
N ASP A 112 8.81 17.39 -4.96
CA ASP A 112 8.14 17.67 -3.69
C ASP A 112 9.08 17.88 -2.50
N ARG A 113 10.41 17.80 -2.70
CA ARG A 113 11.38 18.04 -1.60
C ARG A 113 11.51 19.51 -1.19
N ASN A 114 10.99 20.45 -1.98
CA ASN A 114 11.22 21.89 -1.78
C ASN A 114 9.94 22.74 -1.62
N SER A 115 8.75 22.13 -1.44
CA SER A 115 7.50 22.90 -1.47
C SER A 115 6.40 22.31 -0.58
N LEU A 116 6.61 22.21 0.73
CA LEU A 116 5.52 22.04 1.69
C LEU A 116 5.86 22.75 3.01
N ASP A 117 6.01 24.07 2.94
CA ASP A 117 5.68 24.95 4.06
C ASP A 117 4.24 25.45 3.81
N ASP A 118 3.44 25.49 4.87
CA ASP A 118 2.10 26.09 4.95
C ASP A 118 0.92 25.34 4.30
N GLN A 119 0.50 24.22 4.89
CA GLN A 119 -0.92 23.99 5.24
C GLN A 119 -1.09 22.72 6.10
N GLY A 120 -1.65 22.89 7.30
CA GLY A 120 -1.77 21.88 8.35
C GLY A 120 -2.66 20.69 8.01
N VAL A 121 -2.10 19.71 7.28
CA VAL A 121 -2.67 18.38 7.10
C VAL A 121 -1.63 17.33 7.53
N ILE A 122 -1.88 16.77 8.72
CA ILE A 122 -1.38 15.50 9.27
C ILE A 122 0.09 15.18 8.95
N GLU A 123 1.00 15.87 9.63
CA GLU A 123 2.36 15.38 9.87
C GLU A 123 2.31 14.27 10.94
N LEU A 124 1.89 13.07 10.57
CA LEU A 124 2.13 11.87 11.37
C LEU A 124 2.91 10.87 10.50
N GLY A 125 4.24 10.89 10.63
CA GLY A 125 5.10 9.79 10.18
C GLY A 125 6.28 10.12 9.26
N ARG A 126 6.48 11.37 8.80
CA ARG A 126 7.58 11.68 7.85
C ARG A 126 8.99 11.54 8.44
N SER A 127 9.18 11.67 9.75
CA SER A 127 10.51 11.85 10.37
C SER A 127 11.29 10.56 10.70
N SER A 128 10.76 9.36 10.47
CA SER A 128 11.46 8.11 10.83
C SER A 128 11.63 7.09 9.70
N CYS A 129 11.24 7.42 8.47
CA CYS A 129 11.40 6.52 7.32
C CYS A 129 12.85 6.35 6.86
N GLU A 130 13.77 7.27 7.18
CA GLU A 130 15.14 7.23 6.66
C GLU A 130 16.06 6.18 7.33
N VAL A 131 15.63 5.54 8.43
CA VAL A 131 16.54 4.74 9.28
C VAL A 131 16.39 3.22 9.09
N LEU A 132 15.35 2.74 8.41
CA LEU A 132 15.14 1.30 8.13
C LEU A 132 15.41 0.91 6.66
N ASP A 133 15.91 1.87 5.87
CA ASP A 133 16.11 1.91 4.41
C ASP A 133 17.38 1.15 3.92
N HIS A 134 17.67 -0.02 4.49
CA HIS A 134 18.88 -0.76 4.08
C HIS A 134 18.66 -2.22 3.67
N LYS A 135 17.41 -2.68 3.53
CA LYS A 135 17.14 -4.09 3.17
C LYS A 135 16.03 -4.38 2.17
N LEU A 136 15.31 -3.39 1.63
CA LEU A 136 14.19 -3.66 0.72
C LEU A 136 14.53 -3.29 -0.73
N HIS A 137 14.17 -4.17 -1.66
CA HIS A 137 14.36 -4.02 -3.10
C HIS A 137 13.87 -2.65 -3.60
N ASN A 138 14.74 -1.92 -4.30
CA ASN A 138 14.45 -0.69 -5.06
C ASN A 138 13.40 0.25 -4.42
N GLU A 139 13.83 1.02 -3.42
CA GLU A 139 13.10 1.94 -2.54
C GLU A 139 12.27 3.06 -3.22
N HIS A 140 12.10 3.09 -4.54
CA HIS A 140 11.55 4.25 -5.25
C HIS A 140 10.30 3.98 -6.08
N ASP A 141 9.89 2.72 -6.25
CA ASP A 141 8.65 2.38 -6.99
C ASP A 141 7.66 1.64 -6.08
N PHE A 142 6.79 2.40 -5.41
CA PHE A 142 5.74 1.87 -4.54
C PHE A 142 4.74 0.99 -5.31
N LEU A 143 4.51 1.30 -6.59
CA LEU A 143 3.69 0.48 -7.47
C LEU A 143 4.38 -0.86 -7.76
N ALA A 144 5.70 -0.87 -7.95
CA ALA A 144 6.45 -2.13 -8.07
C ALA A 144 6.29 -3.00 -6.82
N ARG A 145 6.40 -2.43 -5.61
CA ARG A 145 6.20 -3.19 -4.37
C ARG A 145 4.81 -3.84 -4.30
N LEU A 146 3.76 -3.08 -4.59
CA LEU A 146 2.40 -3.63 -4.66
C LEU A 146 2.31 -4.74 -5.70
N VAL A 147 2.81 -4.52 -6.92
CA VAL A 147 2.74 -5.53 -7.98
C VAL A 147 3.45 -6.82 -7.60
N TRP A 148 4.63 -6.74 -6.98
CA TRP A 148 5.34 -7.94 -6.50
C TRP A 148 4.55 -8.67 -5.44
N PHE A 149 4.00 -7.93 -4.46
CA PHE A 149 3.13 -8.51 -3.44
C PHE A 149 1.96 -9.29 -4.06
N LEU A 150 1.30 -8.71 -5.07
CA LEU A 150 0.16 -9.31 -5.76
C LEU A 150 0.58 -10.55 -6.55
N VAL A 151 1.68 -10.46 -7.30
CA VAL A 151 2.23 -11.55 -8.10
C VAL A 151 2.61 -12.76 -7.21
N GLU A 152 3.33 -12.53 -6.11
CA GLU A 152 3.74 -13.60 -5.18
C GLU A 152 2.55 -14.36 -4.59
N ARG A 153 1.39 -13.70 -4.49
CA ARG A 153 0.15 -14.25 -3.92
C ARG A 153 -0.83 -14.73 -4.98
N ASN A 154 -0.43 -14.73 -6.26
CA ASN A 154 -1.30 -15.03 -7.40
C ASN A 154 -2.62 -14.24 -7.37
N PHE A 155 -2.55 -12.98 -6.94
CA PHE A 155 -3.70 -12.11 -6.85
C PHE A 155 -4.12 -11.65 -8.25
N PRO A 156 -5.39 -11.80 -8.65
CA PRO A 156 -5.81 -11.46 -10.00
C PRO A 156 -5.73 -9.94 -10.23
N ILE A 157 -5.00 -9.54 -11.28
CA ILE A 157 -4.93 -8.14 -11.69
C ILE A 157 -6.05 -7.85 -12.71
N PRO A 158 -6.95 -6.89 -12.43
CA PRO A 158 -8.00 -6.51 -13.36
C PRO A 158 -7.46 -5.91 -14.67
N GLN A 159 -8.16 -6.18 -15.77
CA GLN A 159 -7.78 -5.67 -17.10
C GLN A 159 -7.86 -4.13 -17.17
N ASP A 160 -8.87 -3.54 -16.56
CA ASP A 160 -9.16 -2.10 -16.60
C ASP A 160 -8.14 -1.24 -15.86
N VAL A 161 -7.36 -1.86 -14.96
CA VAL A 161 -6.27 -1.16 -14.27
C VAL A 161 -4.93 -1.23 -15.00
N MET A 162 -4.83 -2.04 -16.06
CA MET A 162 -3.57 -2.23 -16.79
C MET A 162 -3.07 -0.93 -17.42
N GLY A 163 -3.97 -0.05 -17.86
CA GLY A 163 -3.60 1.28 -18.37
C GLY A 163 -2.83 2.11 -17.33
N ILE A 164 -3.23 2.04 -16.05
CA ILE A 164 -2.56 2.76 -14.96
C ILE A 164 -1.18 2.15 -14.70
N ILE A 165 -1.08 0.82 -14.70
CA ILE A 165 0.18 0.10 -14.49
C ILE A 165 1.16 0.43 -15.63
N MET A 166 0.70 0.49 -16.88
CA MET A 166 1.54 0.92 -18.01
C MET A 166 1.99 2.37 -17.89
N GLU A 167 1.10 3.27 -17.44
CA GLU A 167 1.39 4.69 -17.34
C GLU A 167 2.32 5.02 -16.17
N LYS A 168 2.25 4.29 -15.06
CA LYS A 168 3.01 4.58 -13.83
C LYS A 168 4.17 3.63 -13.57
N GLY A 169 4.02 2.35 -13.90
CA GLY A 169 4.95 1.29 -13.52
C GLY A 169 6.27 1.34 -14.28
N HIS A 170 7.35 0.93 -13.62
CA HIS A 170 8.62 0.67 -14.31
C HIS A 170 8.52 -0.57 -15.23
N PHE A 171 9.44 -0.69 -16.20
CA PHE A 171 9.47 -1.80 -17.16
C PHE A 171 9.37 -3.18 -16.50
N LYS A 172 10.17 -3.43 -15.45
CA LYS A 172 10.15 -4.69 -14.70
C LYS A 172 8.76 -4.98 -14.10
N THR A 173 8.07 -3.95 -13.63
CA THR A 173 6.71 -4.03 -13.07
C THR A 173 5.70 -4.44 -14.12
N ILE A 174 5.78 -3.85 -15.30
CA ILE A 174 4.93 -4.22 -16.43
C ILE A 174 5.15 -5.68 -16.82
N LEU A 175 6.42 -6.12 -16.90
CA LEU A 175 6.74 -7.51 -17.21
C LEU A 175 6.18 -8.50 -16.19
N ALA A 176 6.37 -8.23 -14.89
CA ALA A 176 5.86 -9.09 -13.83
C ALA A 176 4.34 -9.25 -13.92
N VAL A 177 3.61 -8.18 -14.22
CA VAL A 177 2.16 -8.25 -14.41
C VAL A 177 1.79 -9.12 -15.61
N LEU A 178 2.41 -8.90 -16.77
CA LEU A 178 2.08 -9.63 -17.99
C LEU A 178 2.43 -11.12 -17.91
N ASP A 179 3.57 -11.47 -17.31
CA ASP A 179 4.02 -12.86 -17.17
C ASP A 179 3.08 -13.67 -16.25
N HIS A 180 2.62 -13.05 -15.17
CA HIS A 180 1.77 -13.71 -14.18
C HIS A 180 0.26 -13.60 -14.45
N ASN A 181 -0.17 -12.75 -15.40
CA ASN A 181 -1.57 -12.53 -15.72
C ASN A 181 -1.84 -12.73 -17.20
N LEU A 182 -1.76 -13.98 -17.66
CA LEU A 182 -1.96 -14.38 -19.06
C LEU A 182 -3.34 -14.02 -19.62
N HIS A 183 -4.33 -13.74 -18.75
CA HIS A 183 -5.65 -13.26 -19.17
C HIS A 183 -5.64 -11.78 -19.59
N ILE A 184 -4.59 -11.03 -19.28
CA ILE A 184 -4.50 -9.62 -19.64
C ILE A 184 -4.27 -9.49 -21.14
N GLN A 185 -5.20 -8.80 -21.80
CA GLN A 185 -5.11 -8.47 -23.21
C GLN A 185 -4.37 -7.15 -23.39
N ILE A 186 -3.43 -7.11 -24.33
CA ILE A 186 -2.78 -5.85 -24.70
C ILE A 186 -3.71 -5.10 -25.66
N THR A 187 -4.54 -4.20 -25.11
CA THR A 187 -5.47 -3.38 -25.88
C THR A 187 -4.82 -2.10 -26.41
N ASN A 188 -5.50 -1.38 -27.31
CA ASN A 188 -5.05 -0.07 -27.78
C ASN A 188 -4.90 0.95 -26.64
N GLU A 189 -5.70 0.85 -25.59
CA GLU A 189 -5.60 1.71 -24.41
C GLU A 189 -4.30 1.45 -23.65
N VAL A 190 -3.96 0.17 -23.43
CA VAL A 190 -2.71 -0.27 -22.80
C VAL A 190 -1.50 0.20 -23.64
N LEU A 191 -1.56 0.05 -24.96
CA LEU A 191 -0.51 0.55 -25.87
C LEU A 191 -0.36 2.07 -25.84
N ASN A 192 -1.48 2.80 -25.83
CA ASN A 192 -1.45 4.26 -25.76
C ASN A 192 -0.94 4.76 -24.40
N ALA A 193 -1.28 4.09 -23.30
CA ALA A 193 -0.73 4.37 -21.98
C ALA A 193 0.78 4.16 -21.94
N ALA A 194 1.25 3.04 -22.49
CA ALA A 194 2.69 2.78 -22.61
C ALA A 194 3.39 3.90 -23.39
N ARG A 195 2.85 4.33 -24.54
CA ARG A 195 3.44 5.37 -25.41
C ARG A 195 3.69 6.71 -24.72
N LYS A 196 2.98 7.00 -23.61
CA LYS A 196 3.19 8.23 -22.84
C LYS A 196 4.51 8.23 -22.07
N LYS A 197 5.15 7.07 -21.86
CA LYS A 197 6.45 6.99 -21.16
C LYS A 197 7.64 7.09 -22.12
N PRO A 198 8.57 8.04 -21.89
CA PRO A 198 9.71 8.29 -22.79
C PRO A 198 10.80 7.21 -22.74
N ASP A 199 10.85 6.37 -21.70
CA ASP A 199 11.79 5.22 -21.59
C ASP A 199 11.37 4.02 -22.46
N PHE A 200 10.73 4.33 -23.58
CA PHE A 200 9.95 3.46 -24.46
C PHE A 200 10.77 2.39 -25.19
N TYR A 201 12.10 2.46 -25.13
CA TYR A 201 13.00 1.53 -25.81
C TYR A 201 12.79 0.08 -25.33
N ASP A 202 12.46 -0.12 -24.04
CA ASP A 202 12.30 -1.46 -23.45
C ASP A 202 10.94 -2.11 -23.77
N LEU A 203 9.94 -1.36 -24.26
CA LEU A 203 8.62 -1.88 -24.61
C LEU A 203 8.42 -2.05 -26.12
N THR A 204 9.44 -1.76 -26.93
CA THR A 204 9.42 -1.97 -28.38
C THR A 204 9.11 -3.42 -28.78
N TRP A 205 9.42 -4.40 -27.92
CA TRP A 205 9.04 -5.81 -28.13
C TRP A 205 7.52 -6.05 -28.04
N LEU A 206 6.75 -5.28 -27.26
CA LEU A 206 5.29 -5.40 -27.21
C LEU A 206 4.67 -5.13 -28.58
N LEU A 207 5.28 -4.22 -29.36
CA LEU A 207 4.88 -3.92 -30.74
C LEU A 207 5.30 -5.00 -31.74
N HIS A 208 6.21 -5.91 -31.38
CA HIS A 208 6.70 -7.00 -32.24
C HIS A 208 6.08 -8.37 -31.91
N ILE A 209 5.48 -8.54 -30.74
CA ILE A 209 4.78 -9.78 -30.33
C ILE A 209 3.28 -9.75 -30.71
N LEU A 210 2.73 -8.57 -30.99
CA LEU A 210 1.37 -8.44 -31.53
C LEU A 210 1.42 -8.55 -33.07
N PRO A 211 0.55 -9.36 -33.69
CA PRO A 211 0.46 -9.50 -35.15
C PRO A 211 -0.04 -8.24 -35.86
#